data_AF-A0A836TJV7-F1
#
_entry.id   AF-A0A836TJV7-F1
#
_cell.length_a   1.000
_cell.length_b   1.000
_cell.length_c   1.000
_cell.angle_alpha   90.00
_cell.angle_beta   90.00
_cell.angle_gamma   90.00
#
_symmetry.space_group_name_H-M   'P 1'
#
loop_
_entity.id
_entity.type
_entity.pdbx_description
1 polymer ?
#
loop_
_entity_poly.entity_id
_entity_poly.type
_entity_poly.pdbx_seq_one_letter_code
_entity_poly.pdbx_strand_id
1 'polypeptide(L)'
;MEGDLEQTEQMRDSKKEVLNRRISFWLSFILAVVITFWYCATNPPDTSEMRKMRVFFKENIMDIAKFIRLPRDELKGFADSKSHPFYQTYLKSSEPEKEKINALIHISRDYSPNQYWFNMLFLWTIAFSALWFLGLILEACIILVRQEDAERKNRIKNKSR
;
A
#
# COMPACT_ATOMS: atom_id res chain seq x y z
N MET A 1 32.31 14.25 -42.93
CA MET A 1 32.95 14.13 -41.60
C MET A 1 32.09 14.72 -40.49
N GLU A 2 31.45 15.91 -40.65
CA GLU A 2 30.50 16.44 -39.64
C GLU A 2 29.19 15.61 -39.52
N GLY A 3 28.63 15.10 -40.61
CA GLY A 3 27.39 14.30 -40.57
C GLY A 3 27.49 12.95 -39.84
N ASP A 4 28.66 12.30 -39.85
CA ASP A 4 28.89 11.06 -39.09
C ASP A 4 28.98 11.34 -37.59
N LEU A 5 29.57 12.46 -37.19
CA LEU A 5 29.69 12.87 -35.79
C LEU A 5 28.31 13.17 -35.18
N GLU A 6 27.44 13.89 -35.90
CA GLU A 6 26.07 14.18 -35.45
C GLU A 6 25.21 12.91 -35.32
N GLN A 7 25.30 11.97 -36.27
CA GLN A 7 24.60 10.68 -36.16
C GLN A 7 25.10 9.83 -34.99
N THR A 8 26.41 9.81 -34.76
CA THR A 8 27.00 9.07 -33.64
C THR A 8 26.59 9.66 -32.29
N GLU A 9 26.45 10.99 -32.21
CA GLU A 9 26.01 11.69 -31.01
C GLU A 9 24.54 11.44 -30.70
N GLN A 10 23.66 11.50 -31.70
CA GLN A 10 22.24 11.17 -31.57
C GLN A 10 22.00 9.72 -31.16
N MET A 11 22.73 8.76 -31.76
CA MET A 11 22.63 7.35 -31.36
C MET A 11 23.09 7.13 -29.92
N ARG A 12 24.13 7.83 -29.47
CA ARG A 12 24.64 7.73 -28.09
C ARG A 12 23.64 8.28 -27.07
N ASP A 13 22.95 9.36 -27.39
CA ASP A 13 21.94 9.95 -26.49
C ASP A 13 20.70 9.06 -26.37
N SER A 14 20.21 8.51 -27.49
CA SER A 14 19.07 7.58 -27.46
C SER A 14 19.35 6.33 -26.58
N LYS A 15 20.58 5.81 -26.62
CA LYS A 15 20.99 4.68 -25.77
C LYS A 15 21.03 5.07 -24.28
N LYS A 16 21.43 6.31 -23.96
CA LYS A 16 21.44 6.81 -22.58
C LYS A 16 20.04 7.01 -22.04
N GLU A 17 19.11 7.53 -22.83
CA GLU A 17 17.70 7.68 -22.46
C GLU A 17 17.04 6.31 -22.20
N VAL A 18 17.26 5.32 -23.08
CA VAL A 18 16.75 3.96 -22.86
C VAL A 18 17.33 3.34 -21.58
N LEU A 19 18.60 3.58 -21.28
CA LEU A 19 19.25 3.10 -20.06
C LEU A 19 18.69 3.80 -18.82
N ASN A 20 18.54 5.12 -18.85
CA ASN A 20 17.98 5.91 -17.76
C ASN A 20 16.54 5.52 -17.44
N ARG A 21 15.69 5.34 -18.46
CA ARG A 21 14.32 4.86 -18.27
C ARG A 21 14.27 3.49 -17.59
N ARG A 22 15.18 2.58 -17.95
CA ARG A 22 15.31 1.27 -17.30
C ARG A 22 15.77 1.41 -15.84
N ILE A 23 16.74 2.28 -15.57
CA ILE A 23 17.22 2.55 -14.21
C ILE A 23 16.09 3.14 -13.36
N SER A 24 15.35 4.12 -13.88
CA SER A 24 14.20 4.71 -13.20
C SER A 24 13.16 3.64 -12.86
N PHE A 25 12.80 2.78 -13.81
CA PHE A 25 11.88 1.67 -13.56
C PHE A 25 12.38 0.75 -12.45
N TRP A 26 13.62 0.26 -12.53
CA TRP A 26 14.17 -0.70 -11.56
C TRP A 26 14.34 -0.09 -10.17
N LEU A 27 14.76 1.17 -10.08
CA LEU A 27 14.89 1.88 -8.82
C LEU A 27 13.52 2.06 -8.15
N SER A 28 12.52 2.52 -8.90
CA SER A 28 11.14 2.67 -8.41
C SER A 28 10.55 1.32 -7.98
N PHE A 29 10.83 0.24 -8.71
CA PHE A 29 10.41 -1.11 -8.34
C PHE A 29 10.99 -1.53 -6.98
N ILE A 30 12.31 -1.42 -6.80
CA ILE A 30 12.99 -1.80 -5.55
C ILE A 30 12.46 -0.95 -4.38
N LEU A 31 12.35 0.36 -4.57
CA LEU A 31 11.83 1.27 -3.54
C LEU A 31 10.39 0.93 -3.15
N ALA A 32 9.52 0.63 -4.12
CA ALA A 32 8.14 0.22 -3.85
C ALA A 32 8.10 -1.08 -3.05
N VAL A 33 8.95 -2.06 -3.37
CA VAL A 33 9.09 -3.30 -2.58
C VAL A 33 9.52 -3.00 -1.15
N VAL A 34 10.52 -2.13 -0.94
CA VAL A 34 10.99 -1.75 0.39
C VAL A 34 9.88 -1.07 1.22
N ILE A 35 9.14 -0.12 0.63
CA ILE A 35 8.01 0.55 1.28
C ILE A 35 6.94 -0.46 1.68
N THR A 36 6.62 -1.38 0.77
CA THR A 36 5.62 -2.43 0.97
C THR A 36 6.05 -3.39 2.08
N PHE A 37 7.33 -3.78 2.09
CA PHE A 37 7.91 -4.63 3.13
C PHE A 37 7.89 -3.95 4.50
N TRP A 38 8.26 -2.67 4.55
CA TRP A 38 8.18 -1.86 5.77
C TRP A 38 6.75 -1.79 6.33
N TYR A 39 5.77 -1.62 5.45
CA TYR A 39 4.36 -1.63 5.84
C TYR A 39 3.93 -3.00 6.39
N CYS A 40 4.34 -4.10 5.76
CA CYS A 40 4.10 -5.46 6.29
C CYS A 40 4.70 -5.68 7.67
N ALA A 41 5.91 -5.17 7.91
CA ALA A 41 6.59 -5.32 9.20
C ALA A 41 5.88 -4.53 10.33
N THR A 42 5.32 -3.36 10.00
CA THR A 42 4.63 -2.50 10.96
C THR A 42 3.16 -2.88 11.16
N ASN A 43 2.54 -3.53 10.18
CA ASN A 43 1.14 -3.95 10.21
C ASN A 43 1.03 -5.43 9.85
N PRO A 44 1.35 -6.36 10.76
CA PRO A 44 1.28 -7.78 10.46
C PRO A 44 -0.17 -8.21 10.16
N PRO A 45 -0.36 -9.22 9.28
CA PRO A 45 -1.68 -9.75 9.01
C PRO A 45 -2.29 -10.42 10.25
N ASP A 46 -3.62 -10.41 10.34
CA ASP A 46 -4.35 -11.14 11.38
C ASP A 46 -3.94 -12.62 11.41
N THR A 47 -3.77 -13.16 12.62
CA THR A 47 -3.57 -14.59 12.84
C THR A 47 -4.78 -15.40 12.37
N SER A 48 -4.61 -16.71 12.17
CA SER A 48 -5.70 -17.60 11.75
C SER A 48 -6.86 -17.61 12.75
N GLU A 49 -6.58 -17.53 14.05
CA GLU A 49 -7.59 -17.47 15.11
C GLU A 49 -8.34 -16.14 15.10
N MET A 50 -7.63 -15.01 14.99
CA MET A 50 -8.25 -13.70 14.88
C MET A 50 -9.15 -13.63 13.66
N ARG A 51 -8.69 -14.14 12.51
CA ARG A 51 -9.50 -14.19 11.28
C ARG A 51 -10.80 -14.96 11.49
N LYS A 52 -10.75 -16.15 12.12
CA LYS A 52 -11.94 -16.94 12.44
C LYS A 52 -12.89 -16.17 13.37
N MET A 53 -12.35 -15.51 14.38
CA MET A 53 -13.13 -14.70 15.33
C MET A 53 -13.85 -13.53 14.62
N ARG A 54 -13.14 -12.80 13.75
CA ARG A 54 -13.70 -11.67 13.00
C ARG A 54 -14.76 -12.13 11.99
N VAL A 55 -14.56 -13.27 11.33
CA VAL A 55 -15.56 -13.88 10.45
C VAL A 55 -16.80 -14.29 11.25
N PHE A 56 -16.62 -14.94 12.40
CA PHE A 56 -17.73 -15.27 13.29
C PHE A 56 -18.52 -14.03 13.72
N PHE A 57 -17.82 -12.94 14.09
CA PHE A 57 -18.45 -11.67 14.44
C PHE A 57 -19.24 -11.06 13.29
N LYS A 58 -18.70 -11.09 12.08
CA LYS A 58 -19.39 -10.61 10.89
C LYS A 58 -20.66 -11.41 10.59
N GLU A 59 -20.56 -12.74 10.62
CA GLU A 59 -21.67 -13.63 10.30
C GLU A 59 -22.79 -13.60 11.35
N ASN A 60 -22.44 -13.37 12.62
CA ASN A 60 -23.38 -13.39 13.74
C ASN A 60 -23.61 -12.00 14.35
N ILE A 61 -23.38 -10.92 13.59
CA ILE A 61 -23.34 -9.55 14.11
C ILE A 61 -24.62 -9.14 14.84
N MET A 62 -25.78 -9.61 14.38
CA MET A 62 -27.08 -9.30 14.98
C MET A 62 -27.22 -9.94 16.37
N ASP A 63 -26.89 -11.23 16.49
CA ASP A 63 -26.94 -11.97 17.76
C ASP A 63 -25.95 -11.41 18.77
N ILE A 64 -24.74 -11.08 18.31
CA ILE A 64 -23.67 -10.53 19.14
C ILE A 64 -24.01 -9.11 19.59
N ALA A 65 -24.52 -8.26 18.69
CA ALA A 65 -24.94 -6.91 19.03
C ALA A 65 -26.10 -6.92 20.03
N LYS A 66 -27.03 -7.87 19.90
CA LYS A 66 -28.09 -8.09 20.89
C LYS A 66 -27.49 -8.51 22.23
N PHE A 67 -26.60 -9.50 22.23
CA PHE A 67 -25.94 -10.02 23.43
C PHE A 67 -25.18 -8.95 24.24
N ILE A 68 -24.39 -8.10 23.57
CA ILE A 68 -23.59 -7.05 24.23
C ILE A 68 -24.47 -5.98 24.89
N ARG A 69 -25.70 -5.79 24.40
CA ARG A 69 -26.67 -4.82 24.91
C ARG A 69 -27.54 -5.35 26.04
N LEU A 70 -27.51 -6.65 26.33
CA LEU A 70 -28.31 -7.24 27.40
C LEU A 70 -27.81 -6.79 28.77
N PRO A 71 -28.70 -6.68 29.78
CA PRO A 71 -28.29 -6.49 31.16
C PRO A 71 -27.62 -7.76 31.72
N ARG A 72 -26.78 -7.61 32.76
CA ARG A 72 -25.86 -8.67 33.24
C ARG A 72 -26.55 -9.98 33.66
N ASP A 73 -27.77 -9.87 34.18
CA ASP A 73 -28.65 -10.95 34.60
C ASP A 73 -29.14 -11.80 33.43
N GLU A 74 -29.56 -11.17 32.34
CA GLU A 74 -30.00 -11.86 31.10
C GLU A 74 -28.83 -12.42 30.28
N LEU A 75 -27.66 -11.79 30.41
CA LEU A 75 -26.42 -12.14 29.73
C LEU A 75 -25.98 -13.60 30.01
N LYS A 76 -26.19 -14.08 31.24
CA LYS A 76 -25.86 -15.46 31.63
C LYS A 76 -26.76 -16.48 30.91
N GLY A 77 -28.07 -16.24 30.92
CA GLY A 77 -29.03 -17.11 30.23
C GLY A 77 -28.81 -17.16 28.72
N PHE A 78 -28.46 -16.01 28.11
CA PHE A 78 -28.14 -15.95 26.69
C PHE A 78 -26.87 -16.74 26.36
N ALA A 79 -25.81 -16.61 27.17
CA ALA A 79 -24.58 -17.36 26.95
C ALA A 79 -24.75 -18.87 27.16
N ASP A 80 -25.56 -19.29 28.13
CA ASP A 80 -25.85 -20.72 28.36
C ASP A 80 -26.68 -21.31 27.20
N SER A 81 -27.51 -20.49 26.54
CA SER A 81 -28.29 -20.91 25.37
C SER A 81 -27.47 -21.07 24.07
N LYS A 82 -26.28 -20.48 24.01
CA LYS A 82 -25.43 -20.45 22.80
C LYS A 82 -24.22 -21.36 23.00
N SER A 83 -23.96 -22.23 22.02
CA SER A 83 -22.86 -23.21 22.09
C SER A 83 -21.46 -22.62 21.87
N HIS A 84 -21.36 -21.42 21.27
CA HIS A 84 -20.07 -20.87 20.88
C HIS A 84 -19.25 -20.36 22.11
N PRO A 85 -17.97 -20.74 22.27
CA PRO A 85 -17.15 -20.38 23.44
C PRO A 85 -17.06 -18.88 23.73
N PHE A 86 -17.16 -18.05 22.68
CA PHE A 86 -17.16 -16.58 22.78
C PHE A 86 -18.08 -16.04 23.87
N TYR A 87 -19.32 -16.51 23.95
CA TYR A 87 -20.32 -15.93 24.85
C TYR A 87 -19.96 -16.17 26.33
N GLN A 88 -19.45 -17.36 26.65
CA GLN A 88 -18.95 -17.66 27.99
C GLN A 88 -17.64 -16.92 28.31
N THR A 89 -16.74 -16.78 27.34
CA THR A 89 -15.49 -16.02 27.53
C THR A 89 -15.79 -14.54 27.78
N TYR A 90 -16.68 -13.93 27.00
CA TYR A 90 -17.08 -12.53 27.17
C TYR A 90 -17.70 -12.24 28.54
N LEU A 91 -18.49 -13.19 29.07
CA LEU A 91 -19.05 -13.09 30.42
C LEU A 91 -17.98 -13.09 31.52
N LYS A 92 -16.97 -13.94 31.38
CA LYS A 92 -15.88 -14.12 32.34
C LYS A 92 -14.82 -13.02 32.24
N SER A 93 -14.76 -12.32 31.12
CA SER A 93 -13.80 -11.24 30.88
C SER A 93 -14.03 -10.04 31.80
N SER A 94 -12.93 -9.37 32.13
CA SER A 94 -12.94 -8.11 32.86
C SER A 94 -13.49 -6.97 31.99
N GLU A 95 -13.94 -5.86 32.59
CA GLU A 95 -14.40 -4.68 31.84
C GLU A 95 -13.39 -4.16 30.79
N PRO A 96 -12.07 -4.01 31.09
CA PRO A 96 -11.11 -3.58 30.07
C PRO A 96 -10.93 -4.60 28.93
N GLU A 97 -11.12 -5.89 29.19
CA GLU A 97 -11.12 -6.91 28.14
C GLU A 97 -12.37 -6.83 27.27
N LYS A 98 -13.54 -6.62 27.88
CA LYS A 98 -14.80 -6.43 27.16
C LYS A 98 -14.73 -5.23 26.24
N GLU A 99 -14.09 -4.13 26.67
CA GLU A 99 -13.89 -2.96 25.82
C GLU A 99 -13.07 -3.29 24.57
N LYS A 100 -11.96 -4.03 24.73
CA LYS A 100 -11.15 -4.52 23.59
C LYS A 100 -11.95 -5.44 22.67
N ILE A 101 -12.74 -6.34 23.23
CA ILE A 101 -13.60 -7.25 22.47
C ILE A 101 -14.67 -6.47 21.69
N ASN A 102 -15.30 -5.48 22.32
CA ASN A 102 -16.31 -4.64 21.69
C ASN A 102 -15.71 -3.81 20.54
N ALA A 103 -14.51 -3.26 20.73
CA ALA A 103 -13.78 -2.60 19.66
C ALA A 103 -13.50 -3.56 18.49
N LEU A 104 -13.06 -4.79 18.79
CA LEU A 104 -12.82 -5.81 17.77
C LEU A 104 -14.10 -6.19 17.01
N ILE A 105 -15.23 -6.33 17.71
CA ILE A 105 -16.54 -6.63 17.11
C ILE A 105 -16.99 -5.50 16.19
N HIS A 106 -16.82 -4.25 16.63
CA HIS A 106 -17.14 -3.08 15.82
C HIS A 106 -16.32 -3.04 14.52
N ILE A 107 -15.00 -3.26 14.61
CA ILE A 107 -14.11 -3.30 13.43
C ILE A 107 -14.41 -4.51 12.52
N SER A 108 -14.91 -5.61 13.09
CA SER A 108 -15.15 -6.84 12.34
C SER A 108 -16.41 -6.81 11.46
N ARG A 109 -17.31 -5.83 11.66
CA ARG A 109 -18.57 -5.72 10.92
C ARG A 109 -18.36 -5.72 9.41
N ASP A 110 -17.37 -4.96 8.95
CA ASP A 110 -17.06 -4.80 7.52
C ASP A 110 -15.82 -5.63 7.12
N TYR A 111 -15.46 -6.65 7.91
CA TYR A 111 -14.24 -7.42 7.69
C TYR A 111 -14.28 -8.20 6.37
N SER A 112 -13.18 -8.14 5.62
CA SER A 112 -12.92 -9.00 4.47
C SER A 112 -11.54 -9.66 4.62
N PRO A 113 -11.45 -11.01 4.64
CA PRO A 113 -10.19 -11.73 4.86
C PRO A 113 -9.08 -11.36 3.87
N ASN A 114 -9.45 -10.97 2.65
CA ASN A 114 -8.51 -10.65 1.58
C ASN A 114 -8.15 -9.15 1.52
N GLN A 115 -8.81 -8.31 2.33
CA GLN A 115 -8.60 -6.86 2.31
C GLN A 115 -7.17 -6.47 2.65
N TYR A 116 -6.52 -7.20 3.57
CA TYR A 116 -5.12 -6.97 3.88
C TYR A 116 -4.22 -7.12 2.64
N TRP A 117 -4.32 -8.26 1.94
CA TRP A 117 -3.52 -8.52 0.73
C TRP A 117 -3.88 -7.60 -0.43
N PHE A 118 -5.16 -7.23 -0.54
CA PHE A 118 -5.60 -6.22 -1.50
C PHE A 118 -4.93 -4.87 -1.22
N ASN A 119 -4.98 -4.39 0.03
CA ASN A 119 -4.32 -3.15 0.44
C ASN A 119 -2.80 -3.20 0.19
N MET A 120 -2.16 -4.35 0.43
CA MET A 120 -0.74 -4.55 0.15
C MET A 120 -0.42 -4.36 -1.33
N LEU A 121 -1.19 -4.99 -2.22
CA LEU A 121 -1.01 -4.87 -3.66
C LEU A 121 -1.20 -3.43 -4.11
N PHE A 122 -2.27 -2.78 -3.65
CA PHE A 122 -2.56 -1.39 -4.00
C PHE A 122 -1.50 -0.43 -3.50
N LEU A 123 -1.01 -0.61 -2.27
CA LEU A 123 0.09 0.18 -1.73
C LEU A 123 1.32 0.06 -2.62
N TRP A 124 1.69 -1.17 -3.00
CA TRP A 124 2.82 -1.41 -3.89
C TRP A 124 2.61 -0.73 -5.25
N THR A 125 1.43 -0.89 -5.86
CA THR A 125 1.11 -0.29 -7.16
C THR A 125 1.15 1.24 -7.12
N ILE A 126 0.57 1.85 -6.08
CA ILE A 126 0.57 3.31 -5.90
C ILE A 126 2.00 3.82 -5.68
N ALA A 127 2.76 3.18 -4.78
CA ALA A 127 4.13 3.59 -4.51
C ALA A 127 5.03 3.45 -5.74
N PHE A 128 4.93 2.31 -6.44
CA PHE A 128 5.68 2.06 -7.68
C PHE A 128 5.34 3.10 -8.75
N SER A 129 4.05 3.26 -9.06
CA SER A 129 3.60 4.17 -10.12
C SER A 129 3.98 5.61 -9.83
N ALA A 130 3.81 6.08 -8.59
CA ALA A 130 4.20 7.42 -8.18
C ALA A 130 5.72 7.65 -8.32
N LEU A 131 6.55 6.74 -7.80
CA LEU A 131 8.00 6.87 -7.86
C LEU A 131 8.51 6.78 -9.30
N TRP A 132 7.93 5.90 -10.11
CA TRP A 132 8.33 5.76 -11.51
C TRP A 132 7.97 7.00 -12.32
N PHE A 133 6.76 7.53 -12.13
CA PHE A 133 6.31 8.75 -12.80
C PHE A 133 7.16 9.96 -12.42
N LEU A 134 7.52 10.11 -11.15
CA LEU A 134 8.47 11.14 -10.70
C LEU A 134 9.84 11.01 -11.38
N GLY A 135 10.33 9.79 -11.56
CA GLY A 135 11.56 9.52 -12.30
C GLY A 135 11.48 9.95 -13.76
N LEU A 136 10.36 9.67 -14.44
CA LEU A 136 10.12 10.10 -15.83
C LEU A 136 10.03 11.63 -15.96
N ILE A 137 9.37 12.31 -15.02
CA ILE A 137 9.32 13.79 -15.00
C ILE A 137 10.72 14.36 -14.84
N LEU A 138 11.51 13.83 -13.90
CA LEU A 138 12.87 14.31 -13.67
C LEU A 138 13.74 14.13 -14.93
N GLU A 139 13.62 12.99 -15.61
CA GLU A 139 14.30 12.72 -16.87
C GLU A 139 13.89 13.74 -17.96
N ALA A 140 12.59 13.99 -18.11
CA ALA A 140 12.09 14.98 -19.06
C ALA A 140 12.63 16.40 -18.77
N CYS A 141 12.64 16.82 -17.51
CA CYS A 141 13.22 18.10 -17.11
C CYS A 141 14.72 18.19 -17.45
N ILE A 142 15.48 17.12 -17.24
CA ILE A 142 16.92 17.08 -17.60
C ILE A 142 17.11 17.21 -19.10
N ILE A 143 16.29 16.54 -19.91
CA ILE A 143 16.36 16.60 -21.37
C ILE A 143 16.06 18.02 -21.85
N LEU A 144 15.00 18.66 -21.33
CA LEU A 144 14.64 20.04 -21.69
C LEU A 144 15.77 21.02 -21.39
N VAL A 145 16.35 20.96 -20.18
CA VAL A 145 17.48 21.83 -19.80
C VAL A 145 18.69 21.59 -20.71
N ARG A 146 18.99 20.33 -21.06
CA ARG A 146 20.10 20.02 -21.98
C ARG A 146 19.86 20.56 -23.39
N GLN A 147 18.63 20.50 -23.89
CA GLN A 147 18.27 21.07 -25.19
C GLN A 147 18.46 22.59 -25.19
N GLU A 148 17.97 23.29 -24.17
CA GLU A 148 18.15 24.74 -24.02
C GLU A 148 19.63 25.15 -23.97
N ASP A 149 20.46 24.40 -23.24
CA ASP A 149 21.92 24.62 -23.16
C ASP A 149 22.62 24.38 -24.51
N ALA A 150 22.21 23.36 -25.26
CA ALA A 150 22.74 23.06 -26.59
C ALA A 150 22.37 24.16 -27.60
N GLU A 151 21.12 24.62 -27.60
CA GLU A 151 20.67 25.74 -28.42
C GLU A 151 21.43 27.03 -28.10
N ARG A 152 21.65 27.31 -26.80
CA ARG A 152 22.42 28.47 -26.36
C ARG A 152 23.86 28.42 -26.91
N LYS A 153 24.53 27.27 -26.83
CA LYS A 153 25.89 27.09 -27.36
C LYS A 153 25.94 27.26 -28.89
N ASN A 154 24.96 26.73 -29.61
CA ASN A 154 24.86 26.89 -31.07
C ASN A 154 24.65 28.35 -31.49
N ARG A 155 23.80 29.10 -30.76
CA ARG A 155 23.62 30.55 -31.00
C ARG A 155 24.92 31.34 -30.82
N ILE A 156 25.73 31.00 -29.82
CA ILE A 156 27.03 31.64 -29.58
C ILE A 156 28.00 31.31 -30.72
N LYS A 157 28.10 30.04 -31.12
CA LYS A 157 28.99 29.56 -32.20
C LYS A 157 28.65 30.18 -33.55
N ASN A 158 27.37 30.36 -33.86
CA ASN A 158 26.93 31.00 -35.10
C ASN A 158 27.10 32.52 -35.10
N LYS A 159 27.16 33.18 -33.93
CA LYS A 159 27.48 34.61 -33.82
C LYS A 159 28.98 34.91 -33.91
N SER A 160 29.84 33.93 -33.64
CA SER A 160 31.30 34.08 -33.68
C SER A 160 31.93 33.74 -35.03
N ARG A 161 31.10 33.42 -36.04
CA ARG A 161 31.51 33.04 -37.40
C ARG A 161 31.00 34.09 -38.38
#